data_AF-A0A1A2X749-F1
#
_entry.id   AF-A0A1A2X749-F1
#
_cell.length_a   1.000
_cell.length_b   1.000
_cell.length_c   1.000
_cell.angle_alpha   90.00
_cell.angle_beta   90.00
_cell.angle_gamma   90.00
#
_symmetry.space_group_name_H-M   'P 1'
#
loop_
_entity.id
_entity.type
_entity.pdbx_description
1 polymer ?
#
loop_
_entity_poly.entity_id
_entity_poly.type
_entity_poly.pdbx_seq_one_letter_code
_entity_poly.pdbx_strand_id
1 'polypeptide(L)'
;MRANGYSQAWRENARRRGVPGDAVAEIARRHAITPESFAILAQAEEIKDPHGKSFFLLPPGISGDDARAATLLTYVLNAGTDYGKAGRRPADFPETPYCAAEVTRITKRQNANRWSYSRDVRFVHRNGGRLVTTPNGILMGVGGNWLQRQFSRRGGTTWGDIFMVNGGPLSDPAERLRRIVRNTPDLDRVLHHEERHSRQWAAKGYLGMLGGYGWELVRELAFGKTNRLEEDAGLSDGGYR
;
A
#
# COMPACT_ATOMS: atom_id res chain seq x y z
N MET A 1 -15.36 5.95 13.27
CA MET A 1 -16.52 6.45 12.48
C MET A 1 -17.45 5.27 12.16
N ARG A 2 -18.76 5.46 11.93
CA ARG A 2 -19.64 4.36 11.46
C ARG A 2 -19.56 4.22 9.93
N ALA A 3 -19.95 3.07 9.37
CA ALA A 3 -19.89 2.77 7.92
C ALA A 3 -20.48 3.88 7.03
N ASN A 4 -21.68 4.37 7.39
CA ASN A 4 -22.34 5.48 6.68
C ASN A 4 -21.51 6.77 6.70
N GLY A 5 -20.73 7.02 7.75
CA GLY A 5 -19.83 8.16 7.83
C GLY A 5 -18.67 8.09 6.83
N TYR A 6 -18.12 6.89 6.59
CA TYR A 6 -17.05 6.72 5.60
C TYR A 6 -17.54 6.81 4.16
N SER A 7 -18.77 6.35 3.86
CA SER A 7 -19.36 6.54 2.54
C SER A 7 -19.62 8.02 2.22
N GLN A 8 -20.08 8.80 3.20
CA GLN A 8 -20.20 10.25 3.06
C GLN A 8 -18.82 10.91 2.91
N ALA A 9 -17.84 10.51 3.73
CA ALA A 9 -16.48 11.01 3.63
C ALA A 9 -15.83 10.71 2.27
N TRP A 10 -16.13 9.56 1.65
CA TRP A 10 -15.67 9.23 0.30
C TRP A 10 -16.19 10.26 -0.73
N ARG A 11 -17.50 10.55 -0.71
CA ARG A 11 -18.10 11.55 -1.62
C ARG A 11 -17.53 12.94 -1.39
N GLU A 12 -17.29 13.31 -0.13
CA GLU A 12 -16.69 14.59 0.22
C GLU A 12 -15.22 14.69 -0.19
N ASN A 13 -14.43 13.63 -0.01
CA ASN A 13 -13.06 13.55 -0.50
C ASN A 13 -13.01 13.68 -2.03
N ALA A 14 -13.91 12.99 -2.75
CA ALA A 14 -14.03 13.06 -4.20
C ALA A 14 -14.35 14.48 -4.67
N ARG A 15 -15.35 15.13 -4.04
CA ARG A 15 -15.73 16.53 -4.32
C ARG A 15 -14.56 17.49 -4.10
N ARG A 16 -13.87 17.38 -2.96
CA ARG A 16 -12.70 18.23 -2.63
C ARG A 16 -11.57 18.08 -3.64
N ARG A 17 -11.41 16.88 -4.21
CA ARG A 17 -10.37 16.55 -5.19
C ARG A 17 -10.81 16.78 -6.63
N GLY A 18 -12.00 17.34 -6.86
CA GLY A 18 -12.52 17.62 -8.21
C GLY A 18 -12.85 16.37 -9.01
N VAL A 19 -13.06 15.22 -8.37
CA VAL A 19 -13.46 13.99 -9.04
C VAL A 19 -14.90 14.13 -9.54
N PRO A 20 -15.16 13.90 -10.84
CA PRO A 20 -16.52 13.94 -11.38
C PRO A 20 -17.48 12.96 -10.69
N GLY A 21 -18.72 13.39 -10.46
CA GLY A 21 -19.72 12.59 -9.74
C GLY A 21 -20.12 11.30 -10.48
N ASP A 22 -20.07 11.31 -11.81
CA ASP A 22 -20.27 10.14 -12.67
C ASP A 22 -19.14 9.10 -12.50
N ALA A 23 -17.89 9.53 -12.33
CA ALA A 23 -16.78 8.63 -12.01
C ALA A 23 -16.97 7.94 -10.65
N VAL A 24 -17.44 8.68 -9.63
CA VAL A 24 -17.79 8.10 -8.31
C VAL A 24 -18.94 7.11 -8.43
N ALA A 25 -19.99 7.45 -9.20
CA ALA A 25 -21.12 6.57 -9.44
C ALA A 25 -20.72 5.32 -10.22
N GLU A 26 -19.81 5.43 -11.20
CA GLU A 26 -19.29 4.29 -11.94
C GLU A 26 -18.49 3.35 -11.04
N ILE A 27 -17.60 3.88 -10.18
CA ILE A 27 -16.87 3.08 -9.20
C ILE A 27 -17.84 2.31 -8.30
N ALA A 28 -18.85 3.00 -7.76
CA ALA A 28 -19.85 2.38 -6.90
C ALA A 28 -20.59 1.23 -7.59
N ARG A 29 -21.09 1.45 -8.82
CA ARG A 29 -21.83 0.44 -9.57
C ARG A 29 -20.95 -0.74 -10.00
N ARG A 30 -19.77 -0.46 -10.57
CA ARG A 30 -18.90 -1.49 -11.17
C ARG A 30 -18.28 -2.41 -10.14
N HIS A 31 -17.99 -1.89 -8.95
CA HIS A 31 -17.34 -2.63 -7.86
C HIS A 31 -18.28 -2.95 -6.70
N ALA A 32 -19.59 -2.73 -6.89
CA ALA A 32 -20.62 -2.96 -5.88
C ALA A 32 -20.29 -2.32 -4.51
N ILE A 33 -19.72 -1.10 -4.53
CA ILE A 33 -19.36 -0.37 -3.30
C ILE A 33 -20.61 0.33 -2.79
N THR A 34 -21.11 -0.14 -1.65
CA THR A 34 -22.25 0.43 -0.93
C THR A 34 -21.76 1.12 0.35
N PRO A 35 -22.62 1.88 1.05
CA PRO A 35 -22.26 2.43 2.35
C PRO A 35 -21.79 1.37 3.36
N GLU A 36 -22.39 0.18 3.32
CA GLU A 36 -22.09 -0.96 4.18
C GLU A 36 -20.72 -1.55 3.90
N SER A 37 -20.21 -1.45 2.67
CA SER A 37 -18.86 -1.90 2.32
C SER A 37 -17.80 -1.29 3.24
N PHE A 38 -17.98 -0.03 3.65
CA PHE A 38 -17.04 0.69 4.54
C PHE A 38 -17.09 0.26 6.00
N ALA A 39 -17.99 -0.66 6.40
CA ALA A 39 -18.06 -1.15 7.77
C ALA A 39 -16.74 -1.78 8.25
N ILE A 40 -15.96 -2.36 7.33
CA ILE A 40 -14.66 -2.94 7.69
C ILE A 40 -13.65 -1.89 8.17
N LEU A 41 -13.70 -0.66 7.62
CA LEU A 41 -12.81 0.42 8.05
C LEU A 41 -13.16 0.90 9.46
N ALA A 42 -14.43 0.77 9.88
CA ALA A 42 -14.87 1.14 11.22
C ALA A 42 -14.31 0.23 12.33
N GLN A 43 -13.78 -0.95 11.96
CA GLN A 43 -13.13 -1.88 12.89
C GLN A 43 -11.63 -1.57 13.09
N ALA A 44 -11.09 -0.66 12.29
CA ALA A 44 -9.69 -0.27 12.30
C ALA A 44 -9.52 1.14 12.88
N GLU A 45 -8.33 1.42 13.40
CA GLU A 45 -8.00 2.78 13.85
C GLU A 45 -7.61 3.64 12.65
N GLU A 46 -8.34 4.72 12.42
CA GLU A 46 -8.01 5.70 11.40
C GLU A 46 -6.85 6.60 11.86
N ILE A 47 -5.83 6.72 11.02
CA ILE A 47 -4.69 7.61 11.19
C ILE A 47 -4.70 8.56 10.00
N LYS A 48 -4.65 9.87 10.25
CA LYS A 48 -4.50 10.88 9.20
C LYS A 48 -3.05 11.32 9.04
N ASP A 49 -2.61 11.46 7.80
CA ASP A 49 -1.34 12.12 7.48
C ASP A 49 -1.49 13.66 7.54
N PRO A 50 -0.39 14.43 7.44
CA PRO A 50 -0.44 15.90 7.42
C PRO A 50 -1.25 16.50 6.27
N HIS A 51 -1.52 15.73 5.21
CA HIS A 51 -2.32 16.14 4.05
C HIS A 51 -3.80 15.73 4.18
N GLY A 52 -4.19 15.13 5.31
CA GLY A 52 -5.55 14.67 5.60
C GLY A 52 -5.94 13.35 4.93
N LYS A 53 -5.00 12.63 4.31
CA LYS A 53 -5.25 11.28 3.79
C LYS A 53 -5.43 10.30 4.94
N SER A 54 -6.32 9.35 4.75
CA SER A 54 -6.71 8.37 5.77
C SER A 54 -5.99 7.05 5.55
N PHE A 55 -5.34 6.57 6.60
CA PHE A 55 -4.70 5.26 6.72
C PHE A 55 -5.45 4.49 7.80
N PHE A 56 -5.50 3.16 7.74
CA PHE A 56 -6.20 2.37 8.77
C PHE A 56 -5.29 1.31 9.37
N LEU A 57 -4.98 1.46 10.65
CA LEU A 57 -4.22 0.47 11.41
C LEU A 57 -5.14 -0.72 11.67
N LEU A 58 -4.75 -1.86 11.10
CA LEU A 58 -5.55 -3.07 11.12
C LEU A 58 -5.57 -3.68 12.53
N PRO A 59 -6.73 -4.12 13.02
CA PRO A 59 -6.80 -4.78 14.32
C PRO A 59 -6.06 -6.12 14.29
N PRO A 60 -5.47 -6.54 15.42
CA PRO A 60 -4.96 -7.90 15.57
C PRO A 60 -6.06 -8.91 15.24
N GLY A 61 -5.69 -10.01 14.56
CA GLY A 61 -6.64 -11.08 14.22
C GLY A 61 -7.54 -10.84 13.01
N ILE A 62 -7.46 -9.68 12.34
CA ILE A 62 -8.16 -9.46 11.06
C ILE A 62 -7.87 -10.59 10.06
N SER A 63 -8.87 -11.01 9.29
CA SER A 63 -8.68 -12.00 8.25
C SER A 63 -7.91 -11.41 7.06
N GLY A 64 -7.28 -12.27 6.25
CA GLY A 64 -6.58 -11.82 5.04
C GLY A 64 -7.53 -11.18 4.02
N ASP A 65 -8.73 -11.75 3.84
CA ASP A 65 -9.74 -11.23 2.91
C ASP A 65 -10.28 -9.87 3.40
N ASP A 66 -10.50 -9.71 4.71
CA ASP A 66 -10.90 -8.43 5.30
C ASP A 66 -9.79 -7.37 5.19
N ALA A 67 -8.53 -7.75 5.42
CA ALA A 67 -7.39 -6.85 5.24
C ALA A 67 -7.28 -6.36 3.79
N ARG A 68 -7.53 -7.25 2.82
CA ARG A 68 -7.57 -6.91 1.39
C ARG A 68 -8.71 -5.96 1.06
N ALA A 69 -9.92 -6.25 1.55
CA ALA A 69 -11.09 -5.39 1.39
C ALA A 69 -10.86 -3.99 2.01
N ALA A 70 -10.36 -3.94 3.24
CA ALA A 70 -9.99 -2.70 3.92
C ALA A 70 -8.94 -1.91 3.13
N THR A 71 -7.95 -2.60 2.55
CA THR A 71 -6.92 -1.96 1.71
C THR A 71 -7.51 -1.30 0.47
N LEU A 72 -8.39 -2.01 -0.26
CA LEU A 72 -9.08 -1.43 -1.42
C LEU A 72 -9.97 -0.26 -1.03
N LEU A 73 -10.74 -0.40 0.05
CA LEU A 73 -11.66 0.63 0.53
C LEU A 73 -10.93 1.85 1.08
N THR A 74 -9.70 1.69 1.56
CA THR A 74 -8.84 2.82 1.96
C THR A 74 -8.44 3.66 0.74
N TYR A 75 -8.04 3.02 -0.37
CA TYR A 75 -7.81 3.73 -1.63
C TYR A 75 -9.08 4.45 -2.11
N VAL A 76 -10.22 3.74 -2.12
CA VAL A 76 -11.50 4.29 -2.56
C VAL A 76 -11.88 5.50 -1.71
N LEU A 77 -11.86 5.38 -0.39
CA LEU A 77 -12.21 6.43 0.56
C LEU A 77 -11.41 7.72 0.30
N ASN A 78 -10.11 7.62 0.04
CA ASN A 78 -9.24 8.79 -0.16
C ASN A 78 -9.51 9.55 -1.46
N ALA A 79 -10.19 8.91 -2.43
CA ALA A 79 -10.69 9.51 -3.65
C ALA A 79 -9.63 10.20 -4.53
N GLY A 80 -8.41 9.67 -4.56
CA GLY A 80 -7.37 10.18 -5.43
C GLY A 80 -6.20 9.24 -5.56
N THR A 81 -5.53 9.34 -6.70
CA THR A 81 -4.36 8.54 -7.06
C THR A 81 -3.07 9.19 -6.59
N ASP A 82 -3.03 10.54 -6.61
CA ASP A 82 -1.88 11.39 -6.31
C ASP A 82 -0.62 11.11 -7.17
N TYR A 83 -0.76 10.24 -8.18
CA TYR A 83 0.15 10.09 -9.31
C TYR A 83 0.24 11.40 -10.10
N GLY A 84 1.43 11.78 -10.56
CA GLY A 84 1.62 12.97 -11.41
C GLY A 84 1.53 14.32 -10.69
N LYS A 85 1.25 14.36 -9.37
CA LYS A 85 1.32 15.62 -8.62
C LYS A 85 2.77 16.07 -8.47
N ALA A 86 3.19 16.98 -9.34
CA ALA A 86 4.44 17.70 -9.19
C ALA A 86 4.38 18.55 -7.91
N GLY A 87 5.27 18.24 -6.96
CA GLY A 87 5.60 19.15 -5.88
C GLY A 87 6.60 20.20 -6.36
N ARG A 88 7.60 20.52 -5.53
CA ARG A 88 8.75 21.35 -5.94
C ARG A 88 9.70 20.66 -6.94
N ARG A 89 9.44 19.41 -7.30
CA ARG A 89 10.22 18.57 -8.20
C ARG A 89 9.30 17.98 -9.29
N PRO A 90 9.85 17.65 -10.47
CA PRO A 90 9.12 16.87 -11.47
C PRO A 90 8.51 15.61 -10.85
N ALA A 91 7.27 15.30 -11.21
CA ALA A 91 6.62 14.09 -10.72
C ALA A 91 7.37 12.85 -11.24
N ASP A 92 7.69 11.90 -10.34
CA ASP A 92 8.39 10.66 -10.73
C ASP A 92 7.49 9.71 -11.54
N PHE A 93 6.17 9.93 -11.52
CA PHE A 93 5.19 9.01 -12.09
C PHE A 93 4.15 9.73 -12.93
N PRO A 94 3.71 9.15 -14.07
CA PRO A 94 2.68 9.77 -14.92
C PRO A 94 1.36 9.90 -14.17
N GLU A 95 0.63 10.98 -14.45
CA GLU A 95 -0.70 11.20 -13.88
C GLU A 95 -1.63 10.03 -14.21
N THR A 96 -2.37 9.58 -13.21
CA THR A 96 -3.35 8.49 -13.34
C THR A 96 -4.69 9.00 -12.80
N PRO A 97 -5.79 8.93 -13.55
CA PRO A 97 -7.08 9.42 -13.06
C PRO A 97 -7.67 8.51 -11.99
N TYR A 98 -8.37 9.09 -11.01
CA TYR A 98 -9.18 8.33 -10.07
C TYR A 98 -10.49 7.90 -10.75
N CYS A 99 -10.57 6.64 -11.17
CA CYS A 99 -11.72 6.10 -11.91
C CYS A 99 -11.94 4.60 -11.66
N ALA A 100 -13.04 4.06 -12.19
CA ALA A 100 -13.40 2.66 -12.04
C ALA A 100 -12.40 1.69 -12.68
N ALA A 101 -11.71 2.12 -13.74
CA ALA A 101 -10.62 1.35 -14.36
C ALA A 101 -9.42 1.22 -13.42
N GLU A 102 -9.08 2.28 -12.68
CA GLU A 102 -7.98 2.26 -11.72
C GLU A 102 -8.30 1.38 -10.51
N VAL A 103 -9.53 1.45 -9.98
CA VAL A 103 -10.00 0.52 -8.95
C VAL A 103 -9.91 -0.93 -9.46
N THR A 104 -10.31 -1.18 -10.72
CA THR A 104 -10.19 -2.52 -11.35
C THR A 104 -8.74 -2.98 -11.41
N ARG A 105 -7.79 -2.09 -11.74
CA ARG A 105 -6.36 -2.39 -11.79
C ARG A 105 -5.84 -2.81 -10.42
N ILE A 106 -6.19 -2.07 -9.37
CA ILE A 106 -5.81 -2.39 -7.98
C ILE A 106 -6.42 -3.73 -7.55
N THR A 107 -7.71 -3.96 -7.81
CA THR A 107 -8.36 -5.24 -7.49
C THR A 107 -7.69 -6.42 -8.20
N LYS A 108 -7.32 -6.29 -9.48
CA LYS A 108 -6.58 -7.33 -10.21
C LYS A 108 -5.21 -7.60 -9.58
N ARG A 109 -4.48 -6.55 -9.22
CA ARG A 109 -3.17 -6.67 -8.52
C ARG A 109 -3.33 -7.39 -7.18
N GLN A 110 -4.28 -6.96 -6.35
CA GLN A 110 -4.58 -7.59 -5.06
C GLN A 110 -4.99 -9.07 -5.21
N ASN A 111 -5.70 -9.43 -6.28
CA ASN A 111 -6.03 -10.83 -6.58
C ASN A 111 -4.80 -11.65 -6.97
N ALA A 112 -3.93 -11.13 -7.82
CA ALA A 112 -2.68 -11.78 -8.19
C ALA A 112 -1.75 -11.96 -6.96
N ASN A 113 -1.77 -10.99 -6.05
CA ASN A 113 -1.04 -11.01 -4.79
C ASN A 113 -1.88 -11.56 -3.61
N ARG A 114 -2.99 -12.28 -3.83
CA ARG A 114 -3.89 -12.75 -2.74
C ARG A 114 -3.17 -13.60 -1.69
N TRP A 115 -2.08 -14.25 -2.09
CA TRP A 115 -1.24 -15.04 -1.21
C TRP A 115 -0.60 -14.19 -0.09
N SER A 116 -0.25 -12.91 -0.33
CA SER A 116 0.31 -12.03 0.72
C SER A 116 -0.75 -11.66 1.77
N TYR A 117 -2.00 -11.54 1.36
CA TYR A 117 -3.11 -11.31 2.28
C TYR A 117 -3.46 -12.55 3.11
N SER A 118 -3.65 -13.69 2.44
CA SER A 118 -4.13 -14.93 3.07
C SER A 118 -3.09 -15.61 3.99
N ARG A 119 -1.79 -15.45 3.71
CA ARG A 119 -0.70 -16.07 4.49
C ARG A 119 -0.04 -15.05 5.41
N ASP A 120 0.36 -13.90 4.89
CA ASP A 120 1.36 -13.07 5.55
C ASP A 120 0.75 -12.08 6.56
N VAL A 121 -0.50 -11.62 6.36
CA VAL A 121 -1.19 -10.73 7.34
C VAL A 121 -1.25 -11.37 8.73
N ARG A 122 -1.72 -12.62 8.80
CA ARG A 122 -1.79 -13.37 10.06
C ARG A 122 -0.40 -13.66 10.62
N PHE A 123 0.57 -13.96 9.77
CA PHE A 123 1.94 -14.20 10.17
C PHE A 123 2.58 -12.96 10.82
N VAL A 124 2.45 -11.78 10.18
CA VAL A 124 2.96 -10.51 10.72
C VAL A 124 2.37 -10.24 12.11
N HIS A 125 1.04 -10.33 12.25
CA HIS A 125 0.37 -10.07 13.53
C HIS A 125 0.76 -11.06 14.63
N ARG A 126 0.91 -12.36 14.31
CA ARG A 126 1.35 -13.39 15.27
C ARG A 126 2.78 -13.19 15.75
N ASN A 127 3.64 -12.59 14.93
CA ASN A 127 5.02 -12.28 15.28
C ASN A 127 5.19 -10.88 15.89
N GLY A 128 4.10 -10.28 16.38
CA GLY A 128 4.13 -8.97 17.05
C GLY A 128 4.16 -7.77 16.09
N GLY A 129 4.23 -7.97 14.78
CA GLY A 129 4.15 -6.89 13.80
C GLY A 129 2.75 -6.30 13.68
N ARG A 130 2.66 -5.13 13.06
CA ARG A 130 1.38 -4.43 12.77
C ARG A 130 1.36 -3.93 11.34
N LEU A 131 0.15 -3.78 10.82
CA LEU A 131 -0.12 -3.39 9.43
C LEU A 131 -1.09 -2.22 9.37
N VAL A 132 -0.85 -1.32 8.44
CA VAL A 132 -1.73 -0.21 8.09
C VAL A 132 -2.11 -0.31 6.62
N THR A 133 -3.37 -0.04 6.28
CA THR A 133 -3.77 0.16 4.89
C THR A 133 -3.35 1.54 4.41
N THR A 134 -2.97 1.65 3.14
CA THR A 134 -2.53 2.92 2.56
C THR A 134 -3.51 3.48 1.54
N PRO A 135 -3.52 4.82 1.33
CA PRO A 135 -4.25 5.45 0.23
C PRO A 135 -3.85 4.95 -1.16
N ASN A 136 -2.71 4.27 -1.31
CA ASN A 136 -2.16 3.76 -2.57
C ASN A 136 -2.64 2.33 -2.87
N GLY A 137 -3.49 1.77 -1.99
CA GLY A 137 -4.11 0.46 -2.18
C GLY A 137 -3.20 -0.71 -1.85
N ILE A 138 -2.15 -0.51 -1.07
CA ILE A 138 -1.26 -1.56 -0.53
C ILE A 138 -1.27 -1.55 1.01
N LEU A 139 -0.63 -2.53 1.63
CA LEU A 139 -0.37 -2.56 3.06
C LEU A 139 1.03 -2.01 3.35
N MET A 140 1.18 -1.31 4.47
CA MET A 140 2.47 -0.95 5.04
C MET A 140 2.60 -1.54 6.44
N GLY A 141 3.76 -2.11 6.78
CA GLY A 141 3.97 -2.81 8.05
C GLY A 141 5.29 -2.48 8.72
N VAL A 142 5.33 -2.69 10.03
CA VAL A 142 6.55 -2.68 10.84
C VAL A 142 6.53 -3.81 11.88
N GLY A 143 7.71 -4.23 12.33
CA GLY A 143 7.86 -5.35 13.26
C GLY A 143 7.62 -6.71 12.61
N GLY A 144 7.53 -7.77 13.42
CA GLY A 144 7.42 -9.15 12.94
C GLY A 144 8.77 -9.86 12.75
N ASN A 145 8.70 -11.14 12.37
CA ASN A 145 9.85 -12.06 12.30
C ASN A 145 10.01 -12.67 10.89
N TRP A 146 9.93 -11.86 9.85
CA TRP A 146 9.97 -12.34 8.47
C TRP A 146 11.42 -12.61 8.07
N LEU A 147 11.84 -13.86 8.25
CA LEU A 147 13.01 -14.55 7.71
C LEU A 147 14.30 -13.73 7.47
N GLN A 148 14.60 -12.88 8.46
CA GLN A 148 15.90 -12.30 8.85
C GLN A 148 16.50 -11.17 7.98
N ARG A 149 15.92 -9.95 8.01
CA ARG A 149 16.58 -8.63 7.76
C ARG A 149 17.49 -8.45 6.50
N GLN A 150 17.38 -9.27 5.46
CA GLN A 150 18.50 -9.49 4.52
C GLN A 150 18.71 -8.50 3.35
N PHE A 151 17.86 -7.50 3.10
CA PHE A 151 18.10 -6.57 1.98
C PHE A 151 18.10 -5.11 2.42
N SER A 152 19.02 -4.78 3.32
CA SER A 152 19.28 -3.41 3.77
C SER A 152 19.82 -2.54 2.62
N ARG A 153 18.95 -2.12 1.70
CA ARG A 153 19.17 -0.92 0.90
C ARG A 153 17.96 0.02 1.07
N ARG A 154 18.17 0.96 2.00
CA ARG A 154 17.62 2.32 2.07
C ARG A 154 16.20 2.59 2.59
N GLY A 155 15.28 1.64 2.84
CA GLY A 155 14.08 2.01 3.62
C GLY A 155 13.00 0.96 3.95
N GLY A 156 12.94 -0.15 3.22
CA GLY A 156 12.01 -1.25 3.50
C GLY A 156 12.06 -2.31 2.41
N THR A 157 11.09 -3.22 2.39
CA THR A 157 10.97 -4.25 1.34
C THR A 157 9.50 -4.51 1.02
N THR A 158 9.15 -4.47 -0.27
CA THR A 158 7.81 -4.85 -0.75
C THR A 158 7.75 -6.30 -1.18
N TRP A 159 6.70 -6.99 -0.74
CA TRP A 159 6.44 -8.39 -1.03
C TRP A 159 4.95 -8.66 -1.15
N GLY A 160 4.56 -9.09 -2.36
CA GLY A 160 3.17 -9.04 -2.78
C GLY A 160 2.65 -7.61 -2.69
N ASP A 161 1.59 -7.40 -1.90
CA ASP A 161 1.01 -6.07 -1.62
C ASP A 161 1.39 -5.54 -0.21
N ILE A 162 2.42 -6.08 0.45
CA ILE A 162 2.88 -5.62 1.77
C ILE A 162 4.26 -4.96 1.65
N PHE A 163 4.32 -3.68 1.98
CA PHE A 163 5.57 -2.94 2.17
C PHE A 163 5.99 -2.97 3.64
N MET A 164 7.06 -3.69 3.96
CA MET A 164 7.62 -3.74 5.31
C MET A 164 8.69 -2.67 5.48
N VAL A 165 8.45 -1.69 6.34
CA VAL A 165 9.40 -0.61 6.65
C VAL A 165 10.48 -1.14 7.59
N ASN A 166 11.74 -0.79 7.29
CA ASN A 166 12.87 -1.17 8.12
C ASN A 166 12.81 -0.45 9.48
N GLY A 167 12.85 -1.23 10.56
CA GLY A 167 12.93 -0.74 11.94
C GLY A 167 13.61 -1.80 12.79
N GLY A 168 14.39 -1.38 13.78
CA GLY A 168 15.04 -2.27 14.75
C GLY A 168 14.04 -3.14 15.52
N PRO A 169 14.45 -3.88 16.56
CA PRO A 169 13.49 -4.48 17.48
C PRO A 169 12.58 -3.35 18.01
N LEU A 170 11.26 -3.48 17.84
CA LEU A 170 10.30 -2.44 18.24
C LEU A 170 9.48 -2.94 19.42
N SER A 171 9.45 -2.15 20.49
CA SER A 171 8.55 -2.37 21.63
C SER A 171 7.08 -2.09 21.27
N ASP A 172 6.83 -1.13 20.37
CA ASP A 172 5.48 -0.80 19.87
C ASP A 172 5.46 -0.54 18.35
N PRO A 173 5.14 -1.58 17.55
CA PRO A 173 4.95 -1.46 16.11
C PRO A 173 3.78 -0.56 15.69
N ALA A 174 2.67 -0.52 16.44
CA ALA A 174 1.53 0.31 16.10
C ALA A 174 1.88 1.79 16.21
N GLU A 175 2.54 2.18 17.30
CA GLU A 175 2.96 3.57 17.49
C GLU A 175 4.04 4.00 16.49
N ARG A 176 4.89 3.07 16.05
CA ARG A 176 5.81 3.36 14.94
C ARG A 176 5.06 3.66 13.64
N LEU A 177 4.03 2.90 13.28
CA LEU A 177 3.21 3.18 12.10
C LEU A 177 2.51 4.54 12.21
N ARG A 178 1.93 4.88 13.37
CA ARG A 178 1.34 6.20 13.60
C ARG A 178 2.33 7.32 13.34
N ARG A 179 3.55 7.20 13.87
CA ARG A 179 4.63 8.17 13.66
C ARG A 179 5.06 8.27 12.19
N ILE A 180 5.18 7.16 11.49
CA ILE A 180 5.51 7.17 10.06
C ILE A 180 4.44 7.93 9.28
N VAL A 181 3.16 7.56 9.48
CA VAL A 181 2.03 8.21 8.77
C VAL A 181 1.96 9.71 9.06
N ARG A 182 2.21 10.13 10.31
CA ARG A 182 2.09 11.53 10.71
C ARG A 182 3.31 12.39 10.38
N ASN A 183 4.51 11.80 10.36
CA ASN A 183 5.75 12.58 10.40
C ASN A 183 6.68 12.34 9.22
N THR A 184 6.46 11.31 8.39
CA THR A 184 7.33 11.05 7.23
C THR A 184 6.96 12.00 6.09
N PRO A 185 7.85 12.94 5.72
CA PRO A 185 7.65 13.76 4.53
C PRO A 185 7.66 12.87 3.29
N ASP A 186 6.86 13.22 2.28
CA ASP A 186 6.80 12.51 1.01
C ASP A 186 6.50 11.00 1.13
N LEU A 187 5.83 10.57 2.21
CA LEU A 187 5.44 9.17 2.41
C LEU A 187 4.64 8.64 1.20
N ASP A 188 3.79 9.47 0.62
CA ASP A 188 3.00 9.13 -0.56
C ASP A 188 3.88 8.74 -1.76
N ARG A 189 4.96 9.48 -2.01
CA ARG A 189 5.94 9.22 -3.09
C ARG A 189 6.60 7.86 -2.89
N VAL A 190 6.99 7.55 -1.65
CA VAL A 190 7.54 6.24 -1.29
C VAL A 190 6.49 5.15 -1.53
N LEU A 191 5.26 5.35 -1.09
CA LEU A 191 4.20 4.34 -1.25
C LEU A 191 3.81 4.11 -2.72
N HIS A 192 3.92 5.10 -3.60
CA HIS A 192 3.78 4.89 -5.05
C HIS A 192 4.89 4.03 -5.63
N HIS A 193 6.13 4.25 -5.19
CA HIS A 193 7.26 3.42 -5.59
C HIS A 193 7.05 1.96 -5.15
N GLU A 194 6.65 1.75 -3.90
CA GLU A 194 6.37 0.42 -3.36
C GLU A 194 5.13 -0.24 -4.00
N GLU A 195 4.13 0.54 -4.41
CA GLU A 195 3.00 0.02 -5.19
C GLU A 195 3.43 -0.49 -6.56
N ARG A 196 4.45 0.12 -7.20
CA ARG A 196 5.02 -0.41 -8.46
C ARG A 196 5.74 -1.73 -8.24
N HIS A 197 6.49 -1.89 -7.14
CA HIS A 197 7.03 -3.19 -6.76
C HIS A 197 5.91 -4.22 -6.56
N SER A 198 4.79 -3.81 -5.96
CA SER A 198 3.61 -4.68 -5.83
C SER A 198 3.05 -5.12 -7.19
N ARG A 199 3.08 -4.23 -8.21
CA ARG A 199 2.72 -4.59 -9.60
C ARG A 199 3.71 -5.59 -10.21
N GLN A 200 5.01 -5.44 -9.96
CA GLN A 200 6.03 -6.39 -10.42
C GLN A 200 5.79 -7.78 -9.83
N TRP A 201 5.45 -7.87 -8.55
CA TRP A 201 5.04 -9.13 -7.89
C TRP A 201 3.80 -9.74 -8.56
N ALA A 202 2.77 -8.93 -8.83
CA ALA A 202 1.55 -9.40 -9.47
C ALA A 202 1.79 -9.93 -10.91
N ALA A 203 2.71 -9.32 -11.65
CA ALA A 203 3.05 -9.73 -13.01
C ALA A 203 3.92 -11.01 -13.05
N LYS A 204 4.89 -11.14 -12.12
CA LYS A 204 5.82 -12.27 -12.07
C LYS A 204 5.26 -13.48 -11.31
N GLY A 205 4.30 -13.27 -10.40
CA GLY A 205 3.71 -14.29 -9.55
C GLY A 205 4.66 -14.79 -8.44
N TYR A 206 4.10 -15.46 -7.42
CA TYR A 206 4.85 -15.96 -6.26
C TYR A 206 5.99 -16.91 -6.64
N LEU A 207 5.76 -17.83 -7.58
CA LEU A 207 6.77 -18.81 -8.05
C LEU A 207 7.79 -18.18 -9.00
N GLY A 208 7.37 -17.29 -9.90
CA GLY A 208 8.29 -16.58 -10.79
C GLY A 208 9.19 -15.61 -10.03
N MET A 209 8.71 -15.05 -8.93
CA MET A 209 9.55 -14.32 -8.01
C MET A 209 10.42 -15.24 -7.17
N LEU A 210 9.98 -16.35 -6.57
CA LEU A 210 10.90 -17.27 -5.86
C LEU A 210 12.02 -17.84 -6.76
N GLY A 211 11.71 -18.15 -8.03
CA GLY A 211 12.71 -18.56 -9.02
C GLY A 211 13.66 -17.44 -9.45
N GLY A 212 13.14 -16.20 -9.60
CA GLY A 212 13.94 -15.01 -9.87
C GLY A 212 14.75 -14.52 -8.67
N TYR A 213 14.23 -14.67 -7.44
CA TYR A 213 14.83 -14.28 -6.17
C TYR A 213 16.06 -15.15 -5.88
N GLY A 214 15.98 -16.46 -6.15
CA GLY A 214 17.14 -17.35 -6.03
C GLY A 214 18.27 -16.99 -7.00
N TRP A 215 17.92 -16.57 -8.22
CA TRP A 215 18.90 -16.17 -9.24
C TRP A 215 19.50 -14.78 -8.99
N GLU A 216 18.69 -13.81 -8.54
CA GLU A 216 19.15 -12.46 -8.19
C GLU A 216 20.00 -12.45 -6.90
N LEU A 217 19.71 -13.32 -5.93
CA LEU A 217 20.55 -13.51 -4.73
C LEU A 217 21.97 -13.98 -5.10
N VAL A 218 22.09 -14.94 -6.03
CA VAL A 218 23.38 -15.43 -6.55
C VAL A 218 24.10 -14.34 -7.33
N ARG A 219 23.37 -13.51 -8.10
CA ARG A 219 23.96 -12.46 -8.91
C ARG A 219 24.41 -11.25 -8.09
N GLU A 220 23.71 -10.92 -7.02
CA GLU A 220 24.07 -9.82 -6.12
C GLU A 220 25.28 -10.19 -5.25
N LEU A 221 25.34 -11.44 -4.73
CA LEU A 221 26.53 -11.96 -4.04
C LEU A 221 27.76 -12.08 -4.96
N ALA A 222 27.57 -12.35 -6.26
CA ALA A 222 28.68 -12.52 -7.20
C ALA A 222 29.11 -11.23 -7.93
N PHE A 223 28.25 -10.22 -8.12
CA PHE A 223 28.51 -9.12 -9.07
C PHE A 223 28.25 -7.68 -8.60
N GLY A 224 27.70 -7.42 -7.40
CA GLY A 224 27.73 -6.10 -6.75
C GLY A 224 27.23 -4.88 -7.56
N LYS A 225 26.20 -5.02 -8.42
CA LYS A 225 25.66 -3.92 -9.26
C LYS A 225 24.16 -3.64 -9.01
N THR A 226 23.74 -2.39 -9.26
CA THR A 226 22.38 -1.85 -9.14
C THR A 226 21.34 -2.73 -9.85
N ASN A 227 20.21 -3.03 -9.20
CA ASN A 227 19.23 -3.98 -9.69
C ASN A 227 18.23 -3.31 -10.65
N ARG A 228 17.94 -3.94 -11.81
CA ARG A 228 17.01 -3.41 -12.84
C ARG A 228 15.61 -3.13 -12.32
N LEU A 229 15.20 -3.83 -11.26
CA LEU A 229 13.89 -3.64 -10.62
C LEU A 229 13.77 -2.29 -9.91
N GLU A 230 14.87 -1.73 -9.40
CA GLU A 230 14.90 -0.40 -8.76
C GLU A 230 14.83 0.71 -9.83
N GLU A 231 15.49 0.53 -10.98
CA GLU A 231 15.39 1.43 -12.15
C GLU A 231 13.96 1.45 -12.72
N ASP A 232 13.35 0.28 -12.89
CA ASP A 232 11.96 0.15 -13.36
C ASP A 232 10.93 0.63 -12.34
N ALA A 233 11.28 0.76 -11.06
CA ALA A 233 10.42 1.34 -10.03
C ALA A 233 10.56 2.87 -9.92
N GLY A 234 11.57 3.46 -10.57
CA GLY A 234 11.51 4.81 -11.14
C GLY A 234 11.70 5.99 -10.19
N LEU A 235 12.41 5.86 -9.06
CA LEU A 235 12.77 7.04 -8.28
C LEU A 235 13.88 7.82 -9.00
N SER A 236 13.57 9.04 -9.44
CA SER A 236 14.49 9.89 -10.23
C SER A 236 15.80 10.26 -9.51
N ASP A 237 15.85 10.11 -8.18
CA ASP A 237 17.00 10.41 -7.32
C ASP A 237 17.72 9.17 -6.75
N GLY A 238 17.33 7.96 -7.16
CA GLY A 238 17.92 6.72 -6.64
C GLY A 238 17.48 6.34 -5.21
N GLY A 239 16.38 6.94 -4.73
CA GLY A 239 15.67 6.58 -3.50
C GLY A 239 16.15 7.22 -2.20
N TYR A 240 15.52 6.79 -1.11
CA TYR A 240 15.52 7.32 0.27
C TYR A 240 16.74 8.18 0.66
N ARG A 241 16.65 9.48 0.40
CA ARG A 241 17.55 10.51 0.94
C ARG A 241 16.80 11.38 1.93
#